data_AF-A0A1H2QFE4-F1
#
_entry.id   AF-A0A1H2QFE4-F1
#
_cell.length_a   1.000
_cell.length_b   1.000
_cell.length_c   1.000
_cell.angle_alpha   90.00
_cell.angle_beta   90.00
_cell.angle_gamma   90.00
#
_symmetry.space_group_name_H-M   'P 1'
#
loop_
_entity.id
_entity.type
_entity.pdbx_description
1 polymer ?
#
loop_
_entity_poly.entity_id
_entity_poly.type
_entity_poly.pdbx_seq_one_letter_code
_entity_poly.pdbx_strand_id
1 'polypeptide(L)'
;MADREWTADCVADHFEEAFRTLRKLPPVKAQGYFNTWPDIVRTSREIAAMEPQPMRVWPSAAAITRLEQTFDWMLWIEEAERKLVWSRAARVPWKQISGELGCDRTTAWRRWQLALTKIAARLNAQ
;
A
#
# COMPACT_ATOMS: atom_id res chain seq x y z
N MET A 1 23.53 13.86 6.41
CA MET A 1 22.46 13.04 5.78
C MET A 1 21.58 14.02 5.06
N ALA A 2 21.39 13.87 3.74
CA ALA A 2 20.74 14.91 2.93
C ALA A 2 19.38 15.26 3.53
N ASP A 3 19.22 16.55 3.84
CA ASP A 3 18.00 17.15 4.37
C ASP A 3 16.95 17.09 3.26
N ARG A 4 16.30 15.93 3.14
CA ARG A 4 15.36 15.69 2.05
C ARG A 4 14.04 16.34 2.46
N GLU A 5 13.81 17.53 1.93
CA GLU A 5 12.52 18.20 2.05
C GLU A 5 11.42 17.29 1.50
N TRP A 6 10.49 16.90 2.37
CA TRP A 6 9.31 16.16 1.99
C TRP A 6 8.32 17.10 1.31
N THR A 7 7.95 16.77 0.08
CA THR A 7 6.86 17.40 -0.65
C THR A 7 5.60 16.52 -0.59
N ALA A 8 4.43 17.12 -0.82
CA ALA A 8 3.18 16.36 -0.91
C ALA A 8 3.25 15.24 -1.96
N ASP A 9 3.93 15.48 -3.08
CA ASP A 9 4.13 14.47 -4.13
C ASP A 9 5.04 13.32 -3.64
N CYS A 10 6.11 13.60 -2.89
CA CYS A 10 6.93 12.55 -2.28
C CYS A 10 6.11 11.64 -1.35
N VAL A 11 5.20 12.23 -0.57
CA VAL A 11 4.30 11.48 0.31
C VAL A 11 3.29 10.67 -0.52
N ALA A 12 2.73 11.24 -1.60
CA ALA A 12 1.85 10.54 -2.50
C ALA A 12 2.51 9.30 -3.13
N ASP A 13 3.76 9.43 -3.58
CA ASP A 13 4.54 8.33 -4.16
C ASP A 13 4.77 7.20 -3.15
N HIS A 14 5.03 7.52 -1.89
CA HIS A 14 5.16 6.52 -0.82
C HIS A 14 3.85 5.78 -0.59
N PHE A 15 2.70 6.48 -0.57
CA PHE A 15 1.40 5.81 -0.47
C PHE A 15 1.09 4.94 -1.68
N GLU A 16 1.48 5.36 -2.90
CA GLU A 16 1.33 4.53 -4.08
C GLU A 16 2.21 3.27 -4.02
N GLU A 17 3.46 3.39 -3.57
CA GLU A 17 4.34 2.24 -3.32
C GLU A 17 3.77 1.31 -2.24
N ALA A 18 3.28 1.88 -1.14
CA ALA A 18 2.65 1.15 -0.05
C ALA A 18 1.45 0.33 -0.56
N PHE A 19 0.57 0.93 -1.37
CA PHE A 19 -0.57 0.21 -1.95
C PHE A 19 -0.14 -0.91 -2.91
N ARG A 20 0.89 -0.68 -3.74
CA ARG A 20 1.46 -1.75 -4.58
C ARG A 20 2.04 -2.89 -3.75
N THR A 21 2.63 -2.60 -2.60
CA THR A 21 3.18 -3.57 -1.66
C THR A 21 2.06 -4.37 -1.00
N LEU A 22 1.00 -3.72 -0.53
CA LEU A 22 -0.19 -4.37 0.03
C LEU A 22 -0.81 -5.40 -0.93
N ARG A 23 -0.89 -5.09 -2.23
CA ARG A 23 -1.42 -6.02 -3.24
C ARG A 23 -0.59 -7.29 -3.42
N LYS A 24 0.69 -7.28 -3.01
CA LYS A 24 1.58 -8.46 -3.09
C LYS A 24 1.50 -9.32 -1.84
N LEU A 25 1.04 -8.77 -0.72
CA LEU A 25 0.96 -9.47 0.56
C LEU A 25 0.04 -10.70 0.50
N PRO A 26 0.31 -11.74 1.31
CA PRO A 26 -0.58 -12.88 1.48
C PRO A 26 -1.97 -12.40 1.88
N PRO A 27 -3.04 -12.86 1.18
CA PRO A 27 -4.38 -12.55 1.63
C PRO A 27 -4.54 -13.15 3.03
N VAL A 28 -5.08 -12.36 3.95
CA VAL A 28 -5.44 -12.86 5.27
C VAL A 28 -6.61 -13.82 5.09
N LYS A 29 -6.36 -15.12 5.26
CA LYS A 29 -7.37 -16.18 5.19
C LYS A 29 -7.25 -17.03 6.45
N ALA A 30 -8.37 -17.58 6.89
CA ALA A 30 -8.34 -18.61 7.92
C ALA A 30 -7.43 -19.76 7.47
N GLN A 31 -6.58 -20.26 8.37
CA GLN A 31 -5.69 -21.36 8.08
C GLN A 31 -6.52 -22.57 7.63
N GLY A 32 -6.32 -22.99 6.38
CA GLY A 32 -7.00 -24.17 5.82
C GLY A 32 -6.38 -25.48 6.33
N TYR A 33 -6.68 -26.58 5.66
CA TYR A 33 -5.98 -27.85 5.89
C TYR A 33 -4.49 -27.67 5.57
N PHE A 34 -3.64 -27.99 6.53
CA PHE A 34 -2.19 -28.01 6.39
C PHE A 34 -1.68 -29.42 6.71
N ASN A 35 -0.57 -29.82 6.10
CA ASN A 35 0.12 -31.06 6.44
C ASN A 35 1.25 -30.75 7.43
N THR A 36 1.49 -31.67 8.37
CA THR A 36 2.64 -31.62 9.30
C THR A 36 3.79 -32.52 8.84
N TRP A 37 3.60 -33.24 7.73
CA TRP A 37 4.65 -34.04 7.12
C TRP A 37 5.77 -33.12 6.60
N PRO A 38 7.05 -33.56 6.70
CA PRO A 38 8.16 -32.84 6.08
C PRO A 38 7.94 -32.60 4.59
N ASP A 39 8.57 -31.56 4.06
CA ASP A 39 8.53 -31.28 2.62
C ASP A 39 9.00 -32.50 1.83
N ILE A 40 8.13 -32.97 0.92
CA ILE A 40 8.43 -34.12 0.07
C ILE A 40 9.49 -33.69 -0.95
N VAL A 41 10.69 -34.21 -0.82
CA VAL A 41 11.78 -34.00 -1.78
C VAL A 41 11.42 -34.71 -3.08
N ARG A 42 11.11 -33.94 -4.13
CA ARG A 42 10.77 -34.48 -5.46
C ARG A 42 11.93 -34.37 -6.44
N THR A 43 12.03 -35.33 -7.33
CA THR A 43 12.97 -35.31 -8.46
C THR A 43 12.56 -34.27 -9.51
N SER A 44 13.51 -33.84 -10.33
CA SER A 44 13.24 -32.88 -11.41
C SER A 44 12.17 -33.37 -12.41
N ARG A 45 12.15 -34.69 -12.70
CA ARG A 45 11.14 -35.31 -13.58
C ARG A 45 9.74 -35.24 -12.97
N GLU A 46 9.61 -35.45 -11.67
CA GLU A 46 8.34 -35.33 -10.97
C GLU A 46 7.86 -33.89 -10.96
N ILE A 47 8.72 -32.92 -10.64
CA ILE A 47 8.39 -31.48 -10.66
C ILE A 47 7.91 -31.05 -12.05
N ALA A 48 8.57 -31.51 -13.12
CA ALA A 48 8.17 -31.20 -14.49
C ALA A 48 6.81 -31.79 -14.89
N ALA A 49 6.38 -32.89 -14.24
CA ALA A 49 5.09 -33.51 -14.46
C ALA A 49 3.96 -32.94 -13.57
N MET A 50 4.30 -32.09 -12.59
CA MET A 50 3.30 -31.43 -11.74
C MET A 50 2.57 -30.31 -12.48
N GLU A 51 1.36 -30.01 -12.03
CA GLU A 51 0.66 -28.81 -12.46
C GLU A 51 1.46 -27.55 -12.06
N PRO A 52 1.70 -26.61 -13.00
CA PRO A 52 2.44 -25.40 -12.71
C PRO A 52 1.69 -24.55 -11.68
N GLN A 53 2.32 -24.30 -10.54
CA GLN A 53 1.77 -23.39 -9.54
C GLN A 53 1.93 -21.94 -10.02
N PRO A 54 0.96 -21.06 -9.73
CA PRO A 54 1.08 -19.65 -10.07
C PRO A 54 2.29 -19.04 -9.33
N MET A 55 3.22 -18.47 -10.11
CA MET A 55 4.36 -17.73 -9.58
C MET A 55 3.85 -16.58 -8.71
N ARG A 56 4.28 -16.52 -7.46
CA ARG A 56 3.93 -15.45 -6.54
C ARG A 56 5.08 -14.47 -6.38
N VAL A 57 4.84 -13.19 -6.70
CA VAL A 57 5.80 -12.11 -6.47
C VAL A 57 5.64 -11.61 -5.03
N TRP A 58 6.65 -11.82 -4.20
CA TRP A 58 6.69 -11.31 -2.83
C TRP A 58 7.29 -9.90 -2.80
N PRO A 59 6.80 -9.00 -1.92
CA PRO A 59 7.46 -7.73 -1.69
C PRO A 59 8.80 -7.94 -0.97
N SER A 60 9.76 -7.04 -1.19
CA SER A 60 11.01 -7.05 -0.43
C SER A 60 10.79 -6.56 1.00
N ALA A 61 11.63 -6.98 1.94
CA ALA A 61 11.57 -6.52 3.34
C ALA A 61 11.59 -4.98 3.43
N ALA A 62 12.45 -4.33 2.64
CA ALA A 62 12.52 -2.87 2.61
C ALA A 62 11.23 -2.20 2.12
N ALA A 63 10.48 -2.82 1.19
CA ALA A 63 9.19 -2.32 0.75
C ALA A 63 8.12 -2.47 1.84
N ILE A 64 8.18 -3.55 2.63
CA ILE A 64 7.31 -3.75 3.80
C ILE A 64 7.60 -2.68 4.86
N THR A 65 8.87 -2.42 5.17
CA THR A 65 9.24 -1.37 6.14
C THR A 65 8.76 0.02 5.72
N ARG A 66 8.88 0.38 4.43
CA ARG A 66 8.32 1.64 3.91
C ARG A 66 6.80 1.67 3.99
N LEU A 67 6.12 0.57 3.69
CA LEU A 67 4.68 0.44 3.87
C LEU A 67 4.29 0.67 5.35
N GLU A 68 4.97 0.02 6.29
CA GLU A 68 4.72 0.17 7.73
C GLU A 68 4.86 1.62 8.18
N GLN A 69 5.88 2.32 7.70
CA GLN A 69 6.07 3.75 7.95
C GLN A 69 4.86 4.59 7.51
N THR A 70 4.20 4.24 6.40
CA THR A 70 2.99 4.98 5.96
C THR A 70 1.78 4.78 6.89
N PHE A 71 1.74 3.70 7.67
CA PHE A 71 0.69 3.50 8.68
C PHE A 71 0.85 4.46 9.86
N ASP A 72 2.09 4.76 10.26
CA ASP A 72 2.35 5.75 11.30
C ASP A 72 1.90 7.16 10.86
N TRP A 73 2.13 7.51 9.59
CA TRP A 73 1.71 8.81 9.04
C TRP A 73 0.20 8.98 9.03
N MET A 74 -0.54 7.89 8.82
CA MET A 74 -2.01 7.91 8.85
C MET A 74 -2.55 8.37 10.21
N LEU A 75 -1.82 8.16 11.30
CA LEU A 75 -2.23 8.60 12.64
C LEU A 75 -2.26 10.14 12.77
N TRP A 76 -1.60 10.88 11.87
CA TRP A 76 -1.50 12.34 11.95
C TRP A 76 -2.65 13.09 11.27
N ILE A 77 -3.49 12.39 10.50
CA ILE A 77 -4.60 12.95 9.75
C ILE A 77 -5.94 12.34 10.19
N GLU A 78 -7.03 13.02 9.85
CA GLU A 78 -8.39 12.60 10.22
C GLU A 78 -8.86 11.40 9.39
N GLU A 79 -9.84 10.63 9.90
CA GLU A 79 -10.33 9.42 9.24
C GLU A 79 -10.79 9.65 7.78
N ALA A 80 -11.49 10.76 7.52
CA ALA A 80 -11.93 11.12 6.18
C ALA A 80 -10.75 11.36 5.23
N GLU A 81 -9.69 12.00 5.72
CA GLU A 81 -8.46 12.24 4.97
C GLU A 81 -7.72 10.93 4.70
N ARG A 82 -7.68 10.01 5.67
CA ARG A 82 -7.08 8.66 5.51
C ARG A 82 -7.75 7.91 4.38
N LYS A 83 -9.09 7.86 4.38
CA LYS A 83 -9.88 7.20 3.32
C LYS A 83 -9.57 7.80 1.95
N LEU A 84 -9.53 9.14 1.87
CA LEU A 84 -9.21 9.85 0.63
C LEU A 84 -7.81 9.53 0.10
N VAL A 85 -6.79 9.59 0.97
CA VAL A 85 -5.39 9.30 0.60
C VAL A 85 -5.25 7.85 0.13
N TRP A 86 -5.85 6.88 0.85
CA TRP A 86 -5.82 5.47 0.44
C TRP A 86 -6.58 5.19 -0.86
N SER A 87 -7.76 5.79 -1.06
CA SER A 87 -8.49 5.68 -2.34
C SER A 87 -7.66 6.23 -3.50
N ARG A 88 -6.91 7.32 -3.27
CA ARG A 88 -6.02 7.88 -4.30
C ARG A 88 -4.82 6.98 -4.57
N ALA A 89 -4.19 6.43 -3.54
CA ALA A 89 -3.11 5.44 -3.66
C ALA A 89 -3.56 4.17 -4.39
N ALA A 90 -4.81 3.75 -4.17
CA ALA A 90 -5.47 2.65 -4.87
C ALA A 90 -5.83 2.95 -6.34
N ARG A 91 -5.51 4.14 -6.82
CA ARG A 91 -5.84 4.66 -8.15
C ARG A 91 -7.35 4.76 -8.44
N VAL A 92 -8.20 4.90 -7.43
CA VAL A 92 -9.65 5.11 -7.61
C VAL A 92 -9.92 6.39 -8.41
N PRO A 93 -10.77 6.39 -9.45
CA PRO A 93 -11.02 7.58 -10.25
C PRO A 93 -11.60 8.73 -9.43
N TRP A 94 -11.19 9.97 -9.73
CA TRP A 94 -11.71 11.17 -9.04
C TRP A 94 -13.24 11.28 -9.07
N LYS A 95 -13.88 10.85 -10.18
CA LYS A 95 -15.35 10.85 -10.31
C LYS A 95 -16.03 9.99 -9.23
N GLN A 96 -15.42 8.86 -8.88
CA GLN A 96 -15.94 7.98 -7.83
C GLN A 96 -15.71 8.61 -6.45
N ILE A 97 -14.47 9.06 -6.18
CA ILE A 97 -14.10 9.71 -4.91
C ILE A 97 -15.00 10.93 -4.63
N SER A 98 -15.22 11.78 -5.64
CA SER A 98 -16.05 12.97 -5.51
C SER A 98 -17.52 12.61 -5.23
N GLY A 99 -18.01 11.52 -5.81
CA GLY A 99 -19.35 10.99 -5.53
C GLY A 99 -19.49 10.47 -4.11
N GLU A 100 -18.51 9.70 -3.61
CA GLU A 100 -18.47 9.20 -2.24
C GLU A 100 -18.36 10.34 -1.20
N LEU A 101 -17.59 11.39 -1.51
CA LEU A 101 -17.42 12.56 -0.63
C LEU A 101 -18.55 13.60 -0.74
N GLY A 102 -19.44 13.48 -1.72
CA GLY A 102 -20.50 14.47 -1.97
C GLY A 102 -19.98 15.87 -2.32
N CYS A 103 -18.82 15.98 -2.99
CA CYS A 103 -18.23 17.26 -3.38
C CYS A 103 -17.78 17.27 -4.85
N ASP A 104 -17.40 18.43 -5.39
CA ASP A 104 -16.80 18.49 -6.72
C ASP A 104 -15.38 17.90 -6.74
N ARG A 105 -14.90 17.54 -7.93
CA ARG A 105 -13.57 16.96 -8.15
C ARG A 105 -12.45 17.85 -7.63
N THR A 106 -12.54 19.17 -7.84
CA THR A 106 -11.50 20.14 -7.47
C THR A 106 -11.40 20.24 -5.96
N THR A 107 -12.53 20.25 -5.25
CA THR A 107 -12.57 20.21 -3.79
C THR A 107 -11.97 18.90 -3.25
N ALA A 108 -12.32 17.75 -3.83
CA ALA A 108 -11.71 16.48 -3.44
C ALA A 108 -10.18 16.49 -3.63
N TRP A 109 -9.71 17.02 -4.76
CA TRP A 109 -8.27 17.16 -5.05
C TRP A 109 -7.57 18.10 -4.05
N ARG A 110 -8.16 19.27 -3.73
CA ARG A 110 -7.60 20.21 -2.74
C ARG A 110 -7.53 19.58 -1.34
N ARG A 111 -8.55 18.84 -0.92
CA ARG A 111 -8.56 18.12 0.36
C ARG A 111 -7.47 17.06 0.41
N TRP A 112 -7.29 16.32 -0.69
CA TRP A 112 -6.21 15.34 -0.81
C TRP A 112 -4.83 16.00 -0.72
N GLN A 113 -4.61 17.10 -1.46
CA GLN A 113 -3.36 17.86 -1.42
C GLN A 113 -3.07 18.37 0.00
N LEU A 114 -4.09 18.93 0.67
CA LEU A 114 -3.95 19.43 2.04
C LEU A 114 -3.56 18.32 3.02
N ALA A 115 -4.18 17.14 2.93
CA ALA A 115 -3.84 15.99 3.77
C ALA A 115 -2.38 15.55 3.58
N LEU A 116 -1.89 15.50 2.34
CA LEU A 116 -0.50 15.17 2.05
C LEU A 116 0.46 16.24 2.55
N THR A 117 0.12 17.53 2.38
CA THR A 117 0.92 18.64 2.89
C THR A 117 1.01 18.62 4.42
N LYS A 118 -0.06 18.25 5.15
CA LYS A 118 -0.01 18.07 6.61
C LYS A 118 1.03 17.03 7.02
N ILE A 119 1.05 15.89 6.32
CA ILE A 119 2.02 14.81 6.58
C ILE A 119 3.43 15.29 6.26
N ALA A 120 3.63 15.89 5.09
CA ALA A 120 4.93 16.41 4.66
C ALA A 120 5.49 17.46 5.63
N ALA A 121 4.65 18.42 6.07
CA ALA A 121 5.04 19.43 7.04
C ALA A 121 5.47 18.81 8.38
N ARG A 122 4.80 17.74 8.81
CA ARG A 122 5.17 17.03 10.04
C ARG A 122 6.46 16.22 9.89
N LEU A 123 6.70 15.62 8.72
CA LEU A 123 7.96 14.93 8.42
C LEU A 123 9.14 15.90 8.39
N ASN A 124 8.95 17.10 7.86
CA ASN A 124 9.99 18.14 7.83
C ASN A 124 10.25 18.79 9.20
N ALA A 125 9.36 18.58 10.18
CA ALA A 125 9.50 19.08 11.54
C ALA A 125 10.13 18.06 12.49
N GLN A 126 10.41 16.83 12.03
CA GLN A 126 11.12 15.79 12.77
C GLN A 126 12.63 15.92 12.54
#